data_AF-A0A822HS28-F1
#
_entry.id   AF-A0A822HS28-F1
#
_cell.length_a   1.000
_cell.length_b   1.000
_cell.length_c   1.000
_cell.angle_alpha   90.00
_cell.angle_beta   90.00
_cell.angle_gamma   90.00
#
_symmetry.space_group_name_H-M   'P 1'
#
loop_
_entity.id
_entity.type
_entity.pdbx_description
1 polymer ?
#
loop_
_entity_poly.entity_id
_entity_poly.type
_entity_poly.pdbx_seq_one_letter_code
_entity_poly.pdbx_strand_id
1 'polypeptide(L)'
;VELFNEARLAKYKAYCPYSHFRVGTALLTSTGKIYSGCNIENASYPLSTCAERTVVVKAVSEGEKSFQKIVITSDVEIGFIGPCGSCRQTLAEFGLDLDVYLINI
;
A
#
# COMPACT_ATOMS: atom_id res chain seq x y z
N VAL A 1 -13.50 -3.07 8.93
CA VAL A 1 -13.59 -4.38 8.23
C VAL A 1 -13.37 -4.19 6.73
N GLU A 2 -14.10 -3.27 6.08
CA GLU A 2 -13.95 -2.99 4.64
C GLU A 2 -12.53 -2.66 4.20
N LEU A 3 -11.84 -1.71 4.85
CA LEU A 3 -10.46 -1.32 4.52
C LEU A 3 -9.45 -2.48 4.55
N PHE A 4 -9.61 -3.40 5.50
CA PHE A 4 -8.72 -4.57 5.64
C PHE A 4 -8.96 -5.57 4.51
N ASN A 5 -10.23 -5.79 4.16
CA ASN A 5 -10.59 -6.65 3.05
C ASN A 5 -10.10 -6.08 1.71
N GLU A 6 -10.20 -4.76 1.51
CA GLU A 6 -9.68 -4.09 0.31
C GLU A 6 -8.16 -4.29 0.15
N ALA A 7 -7.38 -4.20 1.23
CA ALA A 7 -5.95 -4.46 1.18
C ALA A 7 -5.65 -5.91 0.75
N ARG A 8 -6.42 -6.88 1.28
CA ARG A 8 -6.30 -8.32 0.94
C ARG A 8 -6.64 -8.59 -0.51
N LEU A 9 -7.74 -8.01 -1.01
CA LEU A 9 -8.16 -8.15 -2.40
C LEU A 9 -7.17 -7.50 -3.36
N ALA A 10 -6.60 -6.36 -3.00
CA ALA A 10 -5.61 -5.66 -3.82
C ALA A 10 -4.34 -6.48 -4.03
N LYS A 11 -3.89 -7.25 -3.02
CA LYS A 11 -2.72 -8.14 -3.11
C LYS A 11 -2.80 -9.09 -4.32
N TYR A 12 -3.97 -9.62 -4.62
CA TYR A 12 -4.18 -10.54 -5.76
C TYR A 12 -4.06 -9.88 -7.14
N LYS A 13 -3.99 -8.55 -7.20
CA LYS A 13 -3.78 -7.78 -8.44
C LYS A 13 -2.31 -7.41 -8.68
N ALA A 14 -1.41 -7.79 -7.78
CA ALA A 14 0.02 -7.50 -7.88
C ALA A 14 0.61 -8.04 -9.19
N TYR A 15 1.38 -7.20 -9.88
CA TYR A 15 2.21 -7.61 -11.00
C TYR A 15 3.63 -7.80 -10.49
N CYS A 16 3.99 -9.03 -10.12
CA CYS A 16 5.29 -9.34 -9.54
C CYS A 16 5.92 -10.63 -10.10
N PRO A 17 6.21 -10.68 -11.42
CA PRO A 17 6.75 -11.88 -12.05
C PRO A 17 8.22 -12.18 -11.68
N TYR A 18 8.94 -11.24 -11.05
CA TYR A 18 10.36 -11.42 -10.74
C TYR A 18 10.58 -11.88 -9.29
N SER A 19 9.94 -11.23 -8.31
CA SER A 19 10.06 -11.65 -6.91
C SER A 19 9.03 -12.70 -6.49
N HIS A 20 7.91 -12.80 -7.20
CA HIS A 20 6.72 -13.55 -6.79
C HIS A 20 6.18 -13.15 -5.40
N PHE A 21 6.55 -11.97 -4.91
CA PHE A 21 6.18 -11.48 -3.60
C PHE A 21 5.07 -10.43 -3.71
N ARG A 22 3.83 -10.84 -3.38
CA ARG A 22 2.67 -9.96 -3.50
C ARG A 22 2.48 -9.13 -2.24
N VAL A 23 2.27 -7.83 -2.43
CA VAL A 23 1.93 -6.86 -1.40
C VAL A 23 0.67 -6.14 -1.82
N GLY A 24 -0.30 -6.06 -0.91
CA GLY A 24 -1.54 -5.33 -1.07
C GLY A 24 -1.69 -4.26 0.00
N THR A 25 -2.27 -3.13 -0.38
CA THR A 25 -2.47 -1.99 0.51
C THR A 25 -3.82 -1.35 0.25
N ALA A 26 -4.46 -0.83 1.30
CA ALA A 26 -5.59 0.08 1.19
C ALA A 26 -5.42 1.29 2.10
N LEU A 27 -5.85 2.46 1.62
CA LEU A 27 -5.68 3.78 2.22
C LEU A 27 -7.06 4.41 2.39
N LEU A 28 -7.37 4.84 3.61
CA LEU A 28 -8.55 5.64 3.95
C LEU A 28 -8.15 7.11 3.99
N THR A 29 -8.78 7.94 3.17
CA THR A 29 -8.56 9.38 3.15
C THR A 29 -9.43 10.10 4.17
N SER A 30 -9.09 11.36 4.46
CA SER A 30 -9.87 12.19 5.39
C SER A 30 -11.27 12.53 4.89
N THR A 31 -11.54 12.38 3.59
CA THR A 31 -12.89 12.52 3.00
C THR A 31 -13.72 11.23 3.09
N GLY A 32 -13.16 10.16 3.66
CA GLY A 32 -13.80 8.86 3.80
C GLY A 32 -13.70 7.95 2.59
N LYS A 33 -12.97 8.35 1.53
CA LYS A 33 -12.74 7.50 0.36
C LYS A 33 -11.68 6.45 0.65
N ILE A 34 -11.86 5.26 0.04
CA ILE A 34 -10.89 4.17 0.11
C ILE A 34 -10.22 4.01 -1.25
N TYR A 35 -8.89 3.96 -1.23
CA TYR A 35 -8.07 3.62 -2.37
C TYR A 35 -7.33 2.33 -2.07
N SER A 36 -7.26 1.42 -3.04
CA SER A 36 -6.50 0.18 -2.91
C SER A 36 -5.43 0.04 -4.00
N GLY A 37 -4.34 -0.64 -3.67
CA GLY A 37 -3.15 -0.73 -4.51
C GLY A 37 -2.30 -1.96 -4.19
N CYS A 38 -1.41 -2.31 -5.11
CA CYS A 38 -0.50 -3.44 -4.99
C CYS A 38 0.88 -3.09 -5.57
N ASN A 39 1.87 -3.94 -5.33
CA ASN A 39 3.18 -3.76 -5.94
C ASN A 39 3.14 -4.10 -7.45
N ILE A 40 3.90 -3.32 -8.21
CA ILE A 40 4.04 -3.43 -9.66
C ILE A 40 5.53 -3.45 -9.96
N GLU A 41 6.01 -4.58 -10.45
CA GLU A 41 7.42 -4.77 -10.78
C GLU A 41 7.72 -4.40 -12.23
N ASN A 42 9.02 -4.19 -12.47
CA ASN A 42 9.56 -3.96 -13.80
C ASN A 42 10.90 -4.70 -13.94
N ALA A 43 11.22 -5.17 -15.16
CA ALA A 43 12.50 -5.81 -15.44
C ALA A 43 13.71 -4.93 -15.06
N SER A 44 13.58 -3.62 -15.25
CA SER A 44 14.49 -2.64 -14.66
C SER A 44 14.07 -2.39 -13.21
N TYR A 45 14.63 -3.18 -12.28
CA TYR A 45 14.18 -3.25 -10.89
C TYR A 45 13.97 -1.89 -10.18
N PRO A 46 14.82 -0.86 -10.38
CA PRO A 46 14.59 0.46 -9.78
C PRO A 46 13.28 1.15 -10.17
N LEU A 47 12.64 0.73 -11.28
CA LEU A 47 11.34 1.26 -11.73
C LEU A 47 10.15 0.59 -11.03
N SER A 48 10.39 -0.43 -10.21
CA SER A 48 9.34 -1.12 -9.46
C SER A 48 8.71 -0.20 -8.40
N THR A 49 7.39 -0.28 -8.27
CA THR A 49 6.62 0.53 -7.32
C THR A 49 5.97 -0.36 -6.27
N CYS A 50 6.16 -0.02 -4.99
CA CYS A 50 5.56 -0.73 -3.87
C CYS A 50 4.08 -0.38 -3.71
N ALA A 51 3.30 -1.25 -3.07
CA ALA A 51 1.86 -1.08 -2.92
C ALA A 51 1.45 0.23 -2.23
N GLU A 52 2.22 0.66 -1.23
CA GLU A 52 2.01 1.90 -0.49
C GLU A 52 2.20 3.14 -1.39
N ARG A 53 3.24 3.13 -2.24
CA ARG A 53 3.46 4.23 -3.20
C ARG A 53 2.39 4.22 -4.29
N THR A 54 1.98 3.05 -4.77
CA THR A 54 0.87 2.91 -5.73
C THR A 54 -0.41 3.55 -5.21
N VAL A 55 -0.79 3.27 -3.95
CA VAL A 55 -2.04 3.80 -3.40
C VAL A 55 -1.98 5.31 -3.13
N VAL A 56 -0.83 5.82 -2.67
CA VAL A 56 -0.63 7.26 -2.46
C VAL A 56 -0.70 8.00 -3.78
N VAL A 57 0.01 7.55 -4.82
CA VAL A 57 -0.03 8.18 -6.15
C VAL A 57 -1.45 8.22 -6.69
N LYS A 58 -2.20 7.11 -6.54
CA LYS A 58 -3.61 7.05 -6.95
C LYS A 58 -4.50 8.02 -6.17
N ALA A 59 -4.42 8.05 -4.84
CA ALA A 59 -5.24 8.94 -4.05
C ALA A 59 -4.96 10.43 -4.38
N VAL A 60 -3.68 10.78 -4.48
CA VAL A 60 -3.24 12.14 -4.79
C VAL A 60 -3.63 12.57 -6.20
N SER A 61 -3.52 11.68 -7.19
CA SER A 61 -3.95 12.00 -8.56
C SER A 61 -5.46 12.26 -8.66
N GLU A 62 -6.24 11.69 -7.74
CA GLU A 62 -7.70 11.88 -7.64
C GLU A 62 -8.09 13.03 -6.67
N GLY A 63 -7.11 13.85 -6.27
CA GLY A 63 -7.31 15.07 -5.49
C GLY A 63 -7.22 14.92 -3.97
N GLU A 64 -6.93 13.72 -3.45
CA GLU A 64 -6.86 13.46 -2.01
C GLU A 64 -5.45 13.70 -1.47
N LYS A 65 -5.30 14.58 -0.46
CA LYS A 65 -3.99 14.96 0.11
C LYS A 65 -3.89 14.80 1.62
N SER A 66 -4.90 14.19 2.25
CA SER A 66 -4.94 13.95 3.69
C SER A 66 -5.48 12.56 3.96
N PHE A 67 -4.78 11.81 4.81
CA PHE A 67 -5.00 10.39 5.03
C PHE A 67 -5.21 10.10 6.51
N GLN A 68 -6.06 9.11 6.82
CA GLN A 68 -6.35 8.70 8.19
C GLN A 68 -5.67 7.37 8.53
N LYS A 69 -5.80 6.37 7.66
CA LYS A 69 -5.38 4.99 7.94
C LYS A 69 -4.85 4.33 6.70
N ILE A 70 -3.82 3.50 6.85
CA ILE A 70 -3.32 2.62 5.79
C ILE A 70 -3.19 1.20 6.33
N VAL A 71 -3.62 0.22 5.54
CA VAL A 71 -3.49 -1.22 5.86
C VAL A 71 -2.56 -1.85 4.84
N ILE A 72 -1.54 -2.56 5.30
CA ILE A 72 -0.54 -3.23 4.46
C ILE A 72 -0.56 -4.73 4.77
N THR A 73 -0.60 -5.56 3.73
CA THR A 73 -0.61 -7.03 3.82
C THR A 73 0.28 -7.66 2.75
N SER A 74 0.71 -8.89 2.97
CA SER A 74 1.51 -9.68 2.03
C SER A 74 1.17 -11.17 2.11
N ASP A 75 1.92 -12.00 1.39
CA ASP A 75 1.83 -13.47 1.47
C ASP A 75 2.58 -14.09 2.65
N VAL A 76 3.23 -13.27 3.49
CA VAL A 76 3.93 -13.78 4.68
C VAL A 76 2.92 -14.38 5.67
N GLU A 77 3.07 -15.68 5.95
CA GLU A 77 2.20 -16.42 6.89
C GLU A 77 2.53 -16.11 8.35
N ILE A 78 3.83 -15.98 8.68
CA ILE A 78 4.32 -15.77 10.04
C ILE A 78 4.86 -14.34 10.17
N GLY A 79 4.21 -13.54 11.02
CA GLY A 79 4.57 -12.14 11.25
C GLY A 79 3.90 -11.20 10.25
N PHE A 80 4.51 -10.03 10.06
CA PHE A 80 4.04 -8.99 9.15
C PHE A 80 5.21 -8.32 8.46
N ILE A 81 4.96 -7.75 7.28
CA ILE A 81 5.94 -6.88 6.63
C ILE A 81 5.71 -5.43 7.03
N GLY A 82 6.80 -4.66 7.04
CA GLY A 82 6.75 -3.21 7.20
C GLY A 82 7.08 -2.48 5.90
N PRO A 83 6.66 -1.21 5.77
CA PRO A 83 7.02 -0.40 4.62
C PRO A 83 8.53 -0.19 4.51
N CYS A 84 9.04 -0.23 3.29
CA CYS A 84 10.45 0.08 3.01
C CYS A 84 10.74 1.57 3.26
N GLY A 85 12.02 1.96 3.30
CA GLY A 85 12.43 3.34 3.60
C GLY A 85 11.77 4.39 2.68
N SER A 86 11.70 4.12 1.38
CA SER A 86 11.05 5.02 0.42
C SER A 86 9.54 5.14 0.67
N CYS A 87 8.85 4.05 1.02
CA CYS A 87 7.44 4.10 1.36
C CYS A 87 7.19 4.89 2.65
N ARG A 88 8.02 4.70 3.68
CA ARG A 88 7.94 5.49 4.92
C ARG A 88 8.09 6.97 4.63
N GLN A 89 9.08 7.35 3.82
CA GLN A 89 9.28 8.74 3.45
C GLN A 89 8.10 9.31 2.65
N THR A 90 7.55 8.54 1.69
CA THR A 90 6.36 8.95 0.93
C THR A 90 5.16 9.16 1.84
N LEU A 91 4.92 8.28 2.81
CA LEU A 91 3.80 8.42 3.74
C LEU A 91 3.98 9.64 4.66
N ALA A 92 5.20 9.84 5.18
CA ALA A 92 5.53 10.96 6.07
C ALA A 92 5.33 12.34 5.43
N GLU A 93 5.46 12.45 4.10
CA GLU A 93 5.17 13.68 3.35
C GLU A 93 3.73 14.17 3.54
N PHE A 94 2.78 13.25 3.79
CA PHE A 94 1.36 13.56 3.97
C PHE A 94 0.93 13.62 5.45
N GLY A 95 1.89 13.62 6.37
CA GLY A 95 1.67 13.72 7.81
C GLY A 95 2.20 12.52 8.59
N LEU A 96 2.48 12.76 9.88
CA LEU A 96 2.99 11.74 10.81
C LEU A 96 1.87 11.06 11.63
N ASP A 97 0.66 11.62 11.59
CA ASP A 97 -0.51 11.13 12.34
C ASP A 97 -1.28 10.02 11.59
N LEU A 98 -0.64 9.38 10.60
CA LEU A 98 -1.23 8.29 9.83
C LEU A 98 -1.15 6.98 10.60
N ASP A 99 -2.30 6.38 10.91
CA ASP A 99 -2.34 5.04 11.49
C ASP A 99 -1.90 3.99 10.45
N VAL A 100 -0.82 3.26 10.76
CA VAL A 100 -0.30 2.19 9.90
C VAL A 100 -0.63 0.83 10.51
N TYR A 101 -1.52 0.09 9.85
CA TYR A 101 -1.86 -1.28 10.23
C TYR A 101 -1.09 -2.27 9.37
N LEU A 102 -0.27 -3.09 10.02
CA LEU A 102 0.43 -4.20 9.40
C LEU A 102 -0.32 -5.48 9.76
N ILE A 103 -0.83 -6.18 8.75
CA ILE A 103 -1.64 -7.38 8.97
C ILE A 103 -1.08 -8.57 8.21
N ASN A 104 -1.42 -9.75 8.72
CA ASN A 104 -1.25 -11.01 8.02
C ASN A 104 -2.54 -11.40 7.28
N ILE A 105 -2.31 -12.06 6.15
CA ILE A 105 -3.31 -12.63 5.23
C ILE A 105 -4.07 -11.54 4.47
#